data_AF-A0AB39K690-F1
#
_entry.id   AF-A0AB39K690-F1
#
_cell.length_a   1.000
_cell.length_b   1.000
_cell.length_c   1.000
_cell.angle_alpha   90.00
_cell.angle_beta   90.00
_cell.angle_gamma   90.00
#
_symmetry.space_group_name_H-M   'P 1'
#
loop_
_entity.id
_entity.type
_entity.pdbx_description
1 polymer ?
#
loop_
_entity_poly.entity_id
_entity_poly.type
_entity_poly.pdbx_seq_one_letter_code
_entity_poly.pdbx_strand_id
1 'polypeptide(L)'
;MMMKKLISLLVLIIVAFPTVAKIPTGDYIMIDKKKGGFVRLCKSESTKELENITLTDKSLHLALPESTEYLILKGKMNKNEHILEVRNPYNIVYTYKIKKINNSDVYKWDAYLGNKRIEDLSFFSIPKNKAKNIISVGICK
;
A
#
# COMPACT_ATOMS: atom_id res chain seq x y z
N MET A 1 4.11 45.68 -47.17
CA MET A 1 3.09 44.63 -46.95
C MET A 1 3.83 43.32 -46.67
N MET A 2 3.96 42.92 -45.41
CA MET A 2 4.64 41.67 -45.01
C MET A 2 3.78 40.95 -43.97
N MET A 3 3.14 39.86 -44.41
CA MET A 3 2.48 38.90 -43.53
C MET A 3 3.55 38.08 -42.80
N LYS A 4 3.65 38.21 -41.48
CA LYS A 4 4.36 37.23 -40.64
C LYS A 4 3.39 36.10 -40.32
N LYS A 5 3.67 34.92 -40.88
CA LYS A 5 2.93 33.67 -40.62
C LYS A 5 3.06 33.31 -39.13
N LEU A 6 1.94 33.30 -38.42
CA LEU A 6 1.85 32.69 -37.10
C LEU A 6 1.88 31.16 -37.27
N ILE A 7 2.98 30.53 -36.86
CA ILE A 7 3.05 29.09 -36.69
C ILE A 7 2.45 28.81 -35.31
N SER A 8 1.20 28.35 -35.30
CA SER A 8 0.54 27.87 -34.09
C SER A 8 1.18 26.55 -33.69
N LEU A 9 2.05 26.59 -32.68
CA LEU A 9 2.64 25.42 -32.07
C LEU A 9 1.56 24.76 -31.19
N LEU A 10 0.84 23.79 -31.75
CA LEU A 10 -0.09 22.97 -31.00
C LEU A 10 0.74 22.06 -30.07
N VAL A 11 0.99 22.51 -28.85
CA VAL A 11 1.62 21.70 -27.80
C VAL A 11 0.61 20.61 -27.43
N LEU A 12 0.83 19.41 -27.95
CA LEU A 12 0.10 18.22 -27.55
C LEU A 12 0.52 17.88 -26.12
N ILE A 13 -0.20 18.40 -25.13
CA ILE A 13 -0.05 18.01 -23.74
C ILE A 13 -0.59 16.58 -23.65
N ILE A 14 0.30 15.59 -23.74
CA ILE A 14 0.01 14.22 -23.35
C ILE A 14 -0.16 14.27 -21.83
N VAL A 15 -1.38 14.49 -21.37
CA VAL A 15 -1.74 14.29 -19.97
C VAL A 15 -1.64 12.78 -19.76
N ALA A 16 -0.49 12.33 -19.27
CA ALA A 16 -0.32 10.98 -18.78
C ALA A 16 -1.28 10.82 -17.60
N PHE A 17 -2.49 10.33 -17.87
CA PHE A 17 -3.38 9.86 -16.81
C PHE A 17 -2.56 8.85 -16.01
N PRO A 18 -2.30 9.07 -14.71
CA PRO A 18 -1.61 8.08 -13.92
C PRO A 18 -2.49 6.84 -13.97
N THR A 19 -2.03 5.82 -14.68
CA THR A 19 -2.65 4.50 -14.68
C THR A 19 -2.67 4.06 -13.24
N VAL A 20 -3.87 4.10 -12.65
CA VAL A 20 -4.07 3.80 -11.25
C VAL A 20 -3.79 2.32 -11.08
N ALA A 21 -2.58 1.99 -10.65
CA ALA A 21 -2.18 0.61 -10.46
C ALA A 21 -2.98 0.02 -9.30
N LYS A 22 -3.77 -1.03 -9.60
CA LYS A 22 -4.24 -1.99 -8.59
C LYS A 22 -3.02 -2.37 -7.73
N ILE A 23 -3.19 -2.50 -6.41
CA ILE A 23 -2.08 -3.02 -5.60
C ILE A 23 -1.73 -4.43 -6.11
N PRO A 24 -0.48 -4.69 -6.48
CA PRO A 24 -0.10 -6.02 -6.96
C PRO A 24 -0.31 -7.07 -5.87
N THR A 25 -0.67 -8.29 -6.26
CA THR A 25 -0.51 -9.43 -5.37
C THR A 25 0.97 -9.66 -5.07
N GLY A 26 1.24 -10.32 -3.95
CA GLY A 26 2.59 -10.64 -3.50
C GLY A 26 2.83 -10.26 -2.04
N ASP A 27 4.11 -10.27 -1.67
CA ASP A 27 4.55 -10.11 -0.29
C ASP A 27 4.99 -8.68 0.02
N TYR A 28 4.56 -8.21 1.18
CA TYR A 28 4.84 -6.87 1.66
C TYR A 28 5.39 -6.91 3.08
N ILE A 29 6.16 -5.88 3.41
CA ILE A 29 6.70 -5.67 4.75
C ILE A 29 6.00 -4.47 5.36
N MET A 30 5.49 -4.63 6.59
CA MET A 30 4.98 -3.51 7.38
C MET A 30 6.13 -2.61 7.81
N ILE A 31 5.93 -1.30 7.67
CA ILE A 31 6.93 -0.28 8.01
C ILE A 31 6.32 0.82 8.87
N ASP A 32 7.19 1.54 9.55
CA ASP A 32 6.83 2.63 10.43
C ASP A 32 7.14 3.98 9.79
N LYS A 33 6.29 4.99 10.05
CA LYS A 33 6.59 6.37 9.68
C LYS A 33 7.25 7.10 10.86
N LYS A 34 8.46 7.65 10.63
CA LYS A 34 9.20 8.50 11.58
C LYS A 34 9.47 9.87 10.95
N LYS A 35 10.01 10.81 11.75
CA LYS A 35 10.26 12.21 11.33
C LYS A 35 11.13 12.33 10.07
N GLY A 36 12.06 11.38 9.85
CA GLY A 36 12.97 11.36 8.70
C GLY A 36 12.51 10.51 7.50
N GLY A 37 11.32 9.91 7.55
CA GLY A 37 10.83 9.01 6.50
C GLY A 37 10.28 7.70 7.05
N PHE A 38 10.25 6.68 6.19
CA PHE A 38 9.82 5.35 6.60
C PHE A 38 11.01 4.51 7.06
N VAL A 39 10.78 3.72 8.10
CA VAL A 39 11.79 2.83 8.67
C VAL A 39 11.21 1.44 8.86
N ARG A 40 12.09 0.45 8.78
CA ARG A 40 11.79 -0.91 9.17
C ARG A 40 12.17 -1.11 10.64
N LEU A 41 11.28 -1.63 11.47
CA LEU A 41 11.61 -1.93 12.87
C LEU A 41 12.25 -3.31 12.98
N CYS A 42 13.45 -3.40 13.57
CA CYS A 42 14.16 -4.68 13.78
C CYS A 42 13.45 -5.64 14.75
N LYS A 43 12.49 -5.18 15.58
CA LYS A 43 11.79 -6.01 16.59
C LYS A 43 10.86 -7.07 15.99
N SER A 44 10.65 -7.04 14.68
CA SER A 44 9.79 -7.94 13.87
C SER A 44 10.60 -9.05 13.18
N GLU A 45 11.87 -9.29 13.54
CA GLU A 45 12.69 -10.27 12.83
C GLU A 45 12.98 -11.51 13.68
N SER A 46 12.11 -12.52 13.58
CA SER A 46 12.60 -13.83 13.19
C SER A 46 12.46 -13.95 11.66
N THR A 47 13.26 -14.79 10.99
CA THR A 47 13.26 -14.90 9.52
C THR A 47 11.90 -15.30 8.91
N LYS A 48 10.96 -15.78 9.74
CA LYS A 48 9.56 -16.10 9.36
C LYS A 48 8.62 -14.88 9.36
N GLU A 49 9.03 -13.76 9.97
CA GLU A 49 8.29 -12.50 10.07
C GLU A 49 8.88 -11.40 9.15
N LEU A 50 9.76 -11.78 8.22
CA LEU A 50 10.24 -10.86 7.17
C LEU A 50 9.08 -10.45 6.24
N GLU A 51 8.09 -11.32 6.06
CA GLU A 51 6.85 -11.07 5.35
C GLU A 51 5.72 -10.94 6.37
N ASN A 52 5.25 -9.70 6.56
CA ASN A 52 4.15 -9.45 7.50
C ASN A 52 2.80 -9.36 6.80
N ILE A 53 2.81 -9.36 5.47
CA ILE A 53 1.60 -9.28 4.65
C ILE A 53 1.83 -10.14 3.41
N THR A 54 0.92 -11.07 3.16
CA THR A 54 0.83 -11.76 1.86
C THR A 54 -0.54 -11.47 1.28
N LEU A 55 -0.56 -10.82 0.11
CA LEU A 55 -1.78 -10.49 -0.60
C LEU A 55 -1.92 -11.38 -1.83
N THR A 56 -3.01 -12.15 -1.88
CA THR A 56 -3.41 -12.90 -3.08
C THR A 56 -4.69 -12.31 -3.65
N ASP A 57 -5.20 -12.88 -4.75
CA ASP A 57 -6.50 -12.46 -5.28
C ASP A 57 -7.68 -12.91 -4.38
N LYS A 58 -7.45 -13.87 -3.47
CA LYS A 58 -8.50 -14.48 -2.63
C LYS A 58 -8.35 -14.17 -1.15
N SER A 59 -7.15 -13.85 -0.69
CA SER A 59 -6.87 -13.69 0.73
C SER A 59 -5.84 -12.60 1.02
N LEU A 60 -5.92 -12.10 2.25
CA LEU A 60 -4.98 -11.19 2.86
C LEU A 60 -4.47 -11.86 4.14
N HIS A 61 -3.22 -12.27 4.15
CA HIS A 61 -2.54 -12.70 5.36
C HIS A 61 -1.90 -11.48 6.04
N LEU A 62 -2.11 -11.29 7.34
CA LEU A 62 -1.36 -10.33 8.16
C LEU A 62 -0.65 -11.10 9.27
N ALA A 63 0.67 -11.00 9.38
CA ALA A 63 1.43 -11.67 10.45
C ALA A 63 1.51 -10.85 11.75
N LEU A 64 1.31 -9.53 11.65
CA LEU A 64 1.33 -8.58 12.76
C LEU A 64 0.08 -7.67 12.72
N PRO A 65 -0.43 -7.19 13.88
CA PRO A 65 0.06 -7.48 15.23
C PRO A 65 -0.23 -8.92 15.70
N GLU A 66 -1.23 -9.57 15.11
CA GLU A 66 -1.53 -10.99 15.31
C GLU A 66 -1.64 -11.68 13.95
N SER A 67 -1.12 -12.91 13.85
CA SER A 67 -1.21 -13.69 12.62
C SER A 67 -2.67 -14.04 12.31
N THR A 68 -3.20 -13.50 11.22
CA THR A 68 -4.59 -13.67 10.81
C THR A 68 -4.71 -13.78 9.29
N GLU A 69 -5.44 -14.81 8.85
CA GLU A 69 -5.85 -14.97 7.45
C GLU A 69 -7.24 -14.36 7.24
N TYR A 70 -7.34 -13.38 6.34
CA TYR A 70 -8.61 -12.77 5.96
C TYR A 70 -9.03 -13.23 4.57
N LEU A 71 -10.29 -13.63 4.43
CA LEU A 71 -10.91 -13.89 3.12
C LEU A 71 -11.24 -12.57 2.43
N ILE A 72 -10.82 -12.39 1.18
CA ILE A 72 -11.24 -11.24 0.37
C ILE A 72 -12.65 -11.49 -0.15
N LEU A 73 -13.58 -10.62 0.24
CA LEU A 73 -14.97 -10.66 -0.24
C LEU A 73 -15.11 -9.86 -1.53
N LYS A 74 -14.46 -8.70 -1.59
CA LYS A 74 -14.60 -7.76 -2.71
C LYS A 74 -13.39 -6.84 -2.81
N GLY A 75 -12.93 -6.61 -4.03
CA GLY A 75 -12.00 -5.54 -4.37
C GLY A 75 -12.66 -4.53 -5.30
N LYS A 76 -12.46 -3.23 -5.06
CA LYS A 76 -12.90 -2.17 -5.98
C LYS A 76 -11.88 -1.03 -6.02
N MET A 77 -11.75 -0.40 -7.18
CA MET A 77 -10.94 0.80 -7.33
C MET A 77 -11.81 2.06 -7.19
N ASN A 78 -11.33 3.06 -6.46
CA ASN A 78 -11.97 4.36 -6.37
C ASN A 78 -10.92 5.46 -6.51
N LYS A 79 -10.90 6.14 -7.67
CA LYS A 79 -9.90 7.16 -8.02
C LYS A 79 -8.48 6.64 -7.78
N ASN A 80 -7.84 7.03 -6.67
CA ASN A 80 -6.45 6.71 -6.34
C ASN A 80 -6.32 5.70 -5.18
N GLU A 81 -7.42 5.07 -4.79
CA GLU A 81 -7.48 4.15 -3.66
C GLU A 81 -8.01 2.79 -4.12
N HIS A 82 -7.34 1.73 -3.70
CA HIS A 82 -7.87 0.38 -3.78
C HIS A 82 -8.62 0.08 -2.49
N ILE A 83 -9.86 -0.38 -2.61
CA ILE A 83 -10.70 -0.73 -1.49
C ILE A 83 -10.85 -2.26 -1.47
N LEU A 84 -10.34 -2.88 -0.42
CA LEU A 84 -10.47 -4.31 -0.15
C LEU A 84 -11.44 -4.52 1.02
N GLU A 85 -12.51 -5.26 0.77
CA GLU A 85 -13.42 -5.74 1.80
C GLU A 85 -13.03 -7.18 2.14
N VAL A 86 -12.71 -7.41 3.41
CA VAL A 86 -12.14 -8.67 3.89
C VAL A 86 -12.87 -9.15 5.12
N ARG A 87 -12.89 -10.47 5.33
CA ARG A 87 -13.52 -11.11 6.49
C ARG A 87 -12.50 -11.91 7.27
N ASN A 88 -12.43 -11.69 8.58
CA ASN A 88 -11.57 -12.47 9.46
C ASN A 88 -12.21 -13.83 9.82
N PRO A 89 -11.49 -14.74 10.51
CA PRO A 89 -12.03 -16.05 10.92
C PRO A 89 -13.24 -15.97 11.87
N TYR A 90 -13.41 -14.84 12.56
CA TYR A 90 -14.54 -14.57 13.46
C TYR A 90 -15.75 -13.94 12.76
N ASN A 91 -15.79 -13.96 11.43
CA ASN A 91 -16.85 -13.38 10.59
C ASN A 91 -17.02 -11.85 10.69
N ILE A 92 -16.02 -11.14 11.22
CA ILE A 92 -16.00 -9.68 11.23
C ILE A 92 -15.52 -9.19 9.86
N VAL A 93 -16.26 -8.25 9.28
CA VAL A 93 -15.94 -7.66 7.98
C VAL A 93 -15.25 -6.31 8.18
N TYR A 94 -14.05 -6.19 7.62
CA TYR A 94 -13.26 -4.96 7.59
C TYR A 94 -13.15 -4.43 6.17
N THR A 95 -13.04 -3.11 6.04
CA THR A 95 -12.69 -2.46 4.79
C THR A 95 -11.30 -1.84 4.91
N TYR A 96 -10.38 -2.27 4.07
CA TYR A 96 -9.09 -1.63 3.86
C TYR A 96 -9.18 -0.62 2.72
N LYS A 97 -8.91 0.65 3.01
CA LYS A 97 -8.63 1.66 1.99
C LYS A 97 -7.12 1.75 1.82
N ILE A 98 -6.65 1.45 0.62
CA ILE A 98 -5.24 1.25 0.32
C ILE A 98 -4.80 2.30 -0.69
N LYS A 99 -3.81 3.10 -0.32
CA LYS A 99 -3.35 4.21 -1.13
C LYS A 99 -1.84 4.16 -1.31
N LYS A 100 -1.38 4.23 -2.56
CA LYS A 100 0.03 4.46 -2.86
C LYS A 100 0.37 5.92 -2.51
N ILE A 101 1.33 6.13 -1.61
CA ILE A 101 1.61 7.47 -1.07
C ILE A 101 2.52 8.28 -2.01
N ASN A 102 3.42 7.61 -2.73
CA ASN A 102 4.43 8.25 -3.58
C ASN A 102 5.06 7.24 -4.57
N ASN A 103 6.08 7.69 -5.31
CA ASN A 103 6.90 6.84 -6.18
C ASN A 103 7.82 5.88 -5.43
N SER A 104 7.88 5.92 -4.09
CA SER A 104 8.72 5.05 -3.27
C SER A 104 8.10 3.66 -3.03
N ASP A 105 7.05 3.31 -3.76
CA ASP A 105 6.32 2.04 -3.62
C ASP A 105 5.76 1.81 -2.20
N VAL A 106 5.51 2.89 -1.45
CA VAL A 106 4.89 2.83 -0.11
C VAL A 106 3.37 2.87 -0.25
N TYR A 107 2.72 1.95 0.45
CA TYR A 107 1.26 1.84 0.54
C TYR A 107 0.80 2.17 1.97
N LYS A 108 -0.22 3.01 2.08
CA LYS A 108 -0.99 3.21 3.32
C LYS A 108 -2.18 2.28 3.30
N TRP A 109 -2.39 1.55 4.40
CA TRP A 109 -3.54 0.69 4.61
C TRP A 109 -4.34 1.26 5.79
N ASP A 110 -5.52 1.80 5.51
CA ASP A 110 -6.43 2.28 6.54
C ASP A 110 -7.57 1.28 6.71
N ALA A 111 -7.63 0.62 7.86
CA ALA A 111 -8.65 -0.35 8.21
C ALA A 111 -9.89 0.35 8.79
N TYR A 112 -11.07 -0.11 8.40
CA TYR A 112 -12.35 0.38 8.88
C TYR A 112 -13.27 -0.76 9.28
N LEU A 113 -13.98 -0.58 10.40
CA LEU A 113 -15.15 -1.36 10.78
C LEU A 113 -16.38 -0.45 10.61
N GLY A 114 -17.15 -0.66 9.55
CA GLY A 114 -18.15 0.31 9.10
C GLY A 114 -17.50 1.67 8.80
N ASN A 115 -17.90 2.71 9.53
CA ASN A 115 -17.37 4.07 9.37
C ASN A 115 -16.22 4.41 10.33
N LYS A 116 -15.91 3.53 11.29
CA LYS A 116 -14.87 3.77 12.30
C LYS A 116 -13.52 3.25 11.80
N ARG A 117 -12.50 4.11 11.80
CA ARG A 117 -11.11 3.70 11.54
C ARG A 117 -10.57 2.89 12.72
N ILE A 118 -9.86 1.81 12.43
CA ILE A 118 -9.21 0.95 13.42
C ILE A 118 -7.71 1.19 13.33
N GLU A 119 -7.16 1.93 14.30
CA GLU A 119 -5.73 2.31 14.32
C GLU A 119 -4.83 1.08 14.37
N ASP A 120 -5.14 0.11 15.23
CA ASP A 120 -4.31 -1.08 15.45
C ASP A 120 -4.21 -2.02 14.23
N LEU A 121 -5.14 -1.90 13.30
CA LEU A 121 -5.15 -2.63 12.02
C LEU A 121 -4.75 -1.74 10.84
N SER A 122 -4.40 -0.48 11.07
CA SER A 122 -3.96 0.46 10.04
C SER A 122 -2.45 0.60 10.06
N PHE A 123 -1.81 0.47 8.89
CA PHE A 123 -0.35 0.39 8.80
C PHE A 123 0.18 0.94 7.47
N PHE A 124 1.50 1.05 7.38
CA PHE A 124 2.20 1.29 6.12
C PHE A 124 2.89 0.02 5.67
N SER A 125 3.01 -0.17 4.36
CA SER A 125 3.77 -1.28 3.81
C SER A 125 4.55 -0.91 2.55
N ILE A 126 5.52 -1.75 2.20
CA ILE A 126 6.24 -1.73 0.92
C ILE A 126 6.35 -3.15 0.37
N PRO A 127 6.46 -3.32 -0.96
CA PRO A 127 6.78 -4.62 -1.55
C PRO A 127 8.09 -5.17 -0.98
N LYS A 128 8.14 -6.47 -0.69
CA LYS A 128 9.32 -7.13 -0.10
C LYS A 128 10.60 -6.87 -0.88
N ASN A 129 10.54 -6.90 -2.21
CA ASN A 129 11.69 -6.64 -3.08
C ASN A 129 12.26 -5.21 -3.00
N LYS A 130 11.52 -4.26 -2.39
CA LYS A 130 11.95 -2.87 -2.14
C LYS A 130 12.50 -2.67 -0.73
N ALA A 131 12.37 -3.65 0.17
CA ALA A 131 12.73 -3.50 1.57
C ALA A 131 14.20 -3.18 1.84
N LYS A 132 15.10 -3.67 0.98
CA LYS A 132 16.53 -3.35 1.04
C LYS A 132 16.85 -1.85 0.91
N ASN A 133 15.91 -1.05 0.40
CA ASN A 133 16.09 0.39 0.22
C ASN A 133 15.58 1.20 1.42
N ILE A 134 15.04 0.56 2.46
CA ILE A 134 14.53 1.24 3.66
C ILE A 134 15.50 1.05 4.82
N ILE A 135 15.76 2.17 5.53
CA ILE A 135 16.60 2.19 6.72
C ILE A 135 15.92 1.36 7.81
N SER A 136 16.68 0.43 8.39
CA SER A 136 16.23 -0.35 9.55
C SER A 136 16.65 0.36 10.84
N VAL A 137 15.77 0.37 11.84
CA VAL A 137 16.03 0.93 13.16
C VAL A 137 15.83 -0.12 14.26
N GLY A 138 16.77 -0.16 15.19
CA GLY A 138 16.88 -1.18 16.24
C GLY A 138 18.09 -2.10 16.04
N ILE A 139 18.16 -3.16 16.85
CA ILE A 139 19.20 -4.20 16.72
C ILE A 139 18.57 -5.39 15.99
N CYS A 140 19.01 -5.62 14.76
CA CYS A 140 18.75 -6.84 14.01
C CYS A 140 19.95 -7.77 14.32
N LYS A 141 19.76 -8.87 15.06
CA LYS A 141 20.83 -9.84 15.39
C LYS A 141 20.75 -11.04 14.47
#